data_AF-A0A7C4H9Z0-F1
#
_entry.id   AF-A0A7C4H9Z0-F1
#
_cell.length_a   1.000
_cell.length_b   1.000
_cell.length_c   1.000
_cell.angle_alpha   90.00
_cell.angle_beta   90.00
_cell.angle_gamma   90.00
#
_symmetry.space_group_name_H-M   'P 1'
#
loop_
_entity.id
_entity.type
_entity.pdbx_description
1 polymer ?
#
loop_
_entity_poly.entity_id
_entity_poly.type
_entity_poly.pdbx_seq_one_letter_code
_entity_poly.pdbx_strand_id
1 'polypeptide(L)'
;MHSISILQIKLLEFAIIIKCYHNLWQDFYIEPAYTLLGGKFLDAGLEDLKALRDEVTRLTLEIIRLSGERVSLAKRIGEIKAQNNLPIEDPLVENELRVKVVDLSQKCGVDINFALKLLDLLLEESKRVQRDIIKSRFYKM
;
A
#
# COMPACT_ATOMS: atom_id res chain seq x y z
N MET A 1 14.25 37.07 -30.50
CA MET A 1 14.96 36.39 -29.39
C MET A 1 13.98 36.27 -28.24
N HIS A 2 13.22 35.18 -28.18
CA HIS A 2 12.19 35.01 -27.16
C HIS A 2 12.78 34.35 -25.91
N SER A 3 12.74 35.08 -24.80
CA SER A 3 13.06 34.62 -23.46
C SER A 3 12.04 33.59 -23.00
N ILE A 4 12.50 32.36 -22.80
CA ILE A 4 11.72 31.26 -22.24
C ILE A 4 11.59 31.50 -20.73
N SER A 5 10.37 31.54 -20.21
CA SER A 5 10.09 31.74 -18.79
C SER A 5 10.43 30.49 -17.98
N ILE A 6 10.83 30.64 -16.71
CA ILE A 6 11.24 29.57 -15.78
C ILE A 6 10.16 28.45 -15.64
N LEU A 7 8.90 28.75 -15.96
CA LEU A 7 7.79 27.79 -16.00
C LEU A 7 7.88 26.77 -17.15
N GLN A 8 8.48 27.13 -18.29
CA GLN A 8 8.67 26.20 -19.41
C GLN A 8 9.81 25.18 -19.18
N ILE A 9 10.77 25.50 -18.30
CA ILE A 9 11.87 24.58 -17.95
C ILE A 9 11.36 23.46 -17.03
N LYS A 10 10.47 23.76 -16.08
CA LYS A 10 9.90 22.75 -15.16
C LYS A 10 8.95 21.75 -15.82
N LEU A 11 8.26 22.14 -16.90
CA LEU A 11 7.42 21.23 -17.69
C LEU A 11 8.24 20.25 -18.54
N LEU A 12 9.47 20.63 -18.93
CA LEU A 12 10.38 19.73 -19.64
C LEU A 12 10.96 18.65 -18.72
N GLU A 13 11.23 18.97 -17.45
CA GLU A 13 11.74 18.00 -16.46
C GLU A 13 10.70 16.91 -16.12
N PHE A 14 9.42 17.25 -16.05
CA PHE A 14 8.35 16.25 -15.84
C PHE A 14 8.15 15.33 -17.06
N ALA A 15 8.33 15.84 -18.28
CA ALA A 15 8.27 15.02 -19.49
C ALA A 15 9.44 14.03 -19.58
N ILE A 16 10.64 14.41 -19.10
CA ILE A 16 11.81 13.52 -19.05
C ILE A 16 11.62 12.40 -18.01
N ILE A 17 10.98 12.68 -16.88
CA ILE A 17 10.70 11.66 -15.84
C ILE A 17 9.63 10.67 -16.32
N ILE A 18 8.55 11.11 -16.99
CA ILE A 18 7.56 10.18 -17.55
C ILE A 18 8.15 9.38 -18.72
N LYS A 19 9.00 9.98 -19.57
CA LYS A 19 9.69 9.25 -20.64
C LYS A 19 10.74 8.28 -20.10
N CYS A 20 11.42 8.62 -18.99
CA CYS A 20 12.29 7.68 -18.26
C CYS A 20 11.48 6.55 -17.63
N TYR A 21 10.34 6.80 -16.99
CA TYR A 21 9.52 5.76 -16.39
C TYR A 21 8.82 4.86 -17.44
N HIS A 22 8.48 5.38 -18.62
CA HIS A 22 7.93 4.56 -19.69
C HIS A 22 9.01 3.73 -20.41
N ASN A 23 10.24 4.27 -20.56
CA ASN A 23 11.36 3.57 -21.18
C ASN A 23 12.06 2.57 -20.24
N LEU A 24 12.07 2.80 -18.92
CA LEU A 24 12.64 1.87 -17.93
C LEU A 24 11.87 0.54 -17.79
N TRP A 25 10.67 0.43 -18.35
CA TRP A 25 9.89 -0.82 -18.39
C TRP A 25 9.81 -1.45 -19.79
N GLN A 26 10.35 -0.83 -20.83
CA GLN A 26 10.41 -1.39 -22.20
C GLN A 26 11.81 -1.89 -22.59
N ASP A 27 12.88 -1.37 -21.97
CA ASP A 27 14.26 -1.81 -22.22
C ASP A 27 14.66 -3.09 -21.46
N PHE A 28 13.72 -3.72 -20.73
CA PHE A 28 13.86 -5.10 -20.24
C PHE A 28 13.24 -6.11 -21.23
N TYR A 29 13.14 -5.74 -22.52
CA TYR A 29 13.13 -6.71 -23.61
C TYR A 29 14.58 -6.97 -24.01
N ILE A 30 15.01 -8.17 -23.66
CA ILE A 30 16.38 -8.63 -23.70
C ILE A 30 16.87 -8.67 -25.18
N GLU A 31 18.15 -8.36 -25.44
CA GLU A 31 18.79 -8.38 -26.78
C GLU A 31 19.05 -9.80 -27.31
N PRO A 32 18.95 -10.11 -28.63
CA PRO A 32 18.95 -11.48 -29.20
C PRO A 32 20.24 -12.34 -29.07
N ALA A 33 21.16 -12.04 -28.16
CA ALA A 33 22.44 -12.72 -27.99
C ALA A 33 22.39 -14.04 -27.19
N TYR A 34 21.27 -14.40 -26.54
CA TYR A 34 21.16 -15.60 -25.68
C TYR A 34 20.72 -16.87 -26.40
N THR A 35 20.40 -16.82 -27.70
CA THR A 35 19.90 -17.98 -28.44
C THR A 35 20.99 -19.04 -28.74
N LEU A 36 22.28 -18.71 -28.57
CA LEU A 36 23.40 -19.58 -28.99
C LEU A 36 24.08 -20.39 -27.87
N LEU A 37 23.72 -20.16 -26.59
CA LEU A 37 24.29 -20.89 -25.45
C LEU A 37 23.18 -21.38 -24.51
N GLY A 38 22.53 -22.51 -24.85
CA GLY A 38 21.73 -23.27 -23.87
C GLY A 38 20.40 -22.63 -23.45
N GLY A 39 19.67 -22.01 -24.37
CA GLY A 39 18.46 -21.21 -24.13
C GLY A 39 17.23 -21.88 -23.50
N LYS A 40 17.28 -23.13 -23.01
CA LYS A 40 16.15 -23.75 -22.29
C LYS A 40 16.21 -23.58 -20.78
N PHE A 41 17.40 -23.42 -20.20
CA PHE A 41 17.56 -23.37 -18.74
C PHE A 41 17.38 -21.96 -18.16
N LEU A 42 17.69 -20.92 -18.95
CA LEU A 42 17.57 -19.53 -18.54
C LEU A 42 16.13 -18.99 -18.64
N ASP A 43 15.32 -19.54 -19.55
CA ASP A 43 13.93 -19.14 -19.78
C ASP A 43 13.02 -19.58 -18.62
N ALA A 44 13.14 -20.84 -18.18
CA ALA A 44 12.35 -21.39 -17.07
C ALA A 44 12.55 -20.61 -15.75
N GLY A 45 13.80 -20.23 -15.44
CA GLY A 45 14.09 -19.45 -14.23
C GLY A 45 13.55 -18.01 -14.27
N LEU A 46 13.46 -17.40 -15.47
CA LEU A 46 12.86 -16.08 -15.65
C LEU A 46 11.33 -16.15 -15.60
N GLU A 47 10.72 -17.21 -16.13
CA GLU A 47 9.28 -17.47 -16.02
C GLU A 47 8.86 -17.69 -14.57
N ASP A 48 9.61 -18.49 -13.79
CA ASP A 48 9.37 -18.72 -12.37
C ASP A 48 9.47 -17.41 -11.57
N LEU A 49 10.50 -16.60 -11.83
CA LEU A 49 10.67 -15.30 -11.18
C LEU A 49 9.51 -14.35 -11.51
N LYS A 50 9.05 -14.33 -12.76
CA LYS A 50 7.90 -13.52 -13.17
C LYS A 50 6.64 -13.96 -12.46
N ALA A 51 6.36 -15.27 -12.41
CA ALA A 51 5.20 -15.82 -11.72
C ALA A 51 5.18 -15.45 -10.21
N LEU A 52 6.34 -15.55 -9.54
CA LEU A 52 6.47 -15.13 -8.15
C LEU A 52 6.20 -13.63 -7.95
N ARG A 53 6.68 -12.78 -8.86
CA ARG A 53 6.41 -11.32 -8.81
C ARG A 53 4.95 -10.98 -9.06
N ASP A 54 4.31 -11.69 -9.99
CA ASP A 54 2.89 -11.54 -10.27
C ASP A 54 2.06 -11.94 -9.03
N GLU A 55 2.46 -13.00 -8.33
CA GLU A 55 1.81 -13.44 -7.09
C GLU A 55 2.02 -12.45 -5.92
N VAL A 56 3.23 -11.91 -5.75
CA VAL A 56 3.49 -10.83 -4.76
C VAL A 56 2.64 -9.60 -5.06
N THR A 57 2.50 -9.23 -6.34
CA THR A 57 1.66 -8.12 -6.76
C THR A 57 0.20 -8.39 -6.41
N ARG A 58 -0.31 -9.59 -6.74
CA ARG A 58 -1.68 -10.00 -6.42
C ARG A 58 -1.97 -9.92 -4.92
N LEU A 59 -1.10 -10.49 -4.08
CA LEU A 59 -1.24 -10.46 -2.63
C LEU A 59 -1.18 -9.03 -2.06
N THR A 60 -0.30 -8.18 -2.62
CA THR A 60 -0.19 -6.78 -2.20
C THR A 60 -1.47 -6.01 -2.49
N LEU A 61 -2.04 -6.17 -3.69
CA LEU A 61 -3.32 -5.55 -4.05
C LEU A 61 -4.46 -6.02 -3.14
N GLU A 62 -4.46 -7.29 -2.77
CA GLU A 62 -5.45 -7.85 -1.85
C GLU A 62 -5.34 -7.27 -0.43
N ILE A 63 -4.12 -7.05 0.07
CA ILE A 63 -3.89 -6.36 1.36
C ILE A 63 -4.49 -4.94 1.32
N ILE A 64 -4.31 -4.21 0.23
CA ILE A 64 -4.89 -2.87 0.06
C ILE A 64 -6.43 -2.93 0.01
N ARG A 65 -6.99 -3.89 -0.73
CA ARG A 65 -8.45 -4.10 -0.82
C ARG A 65 -9.06 -4.37 0.56
N LEU A 66 -8.50 -5.32 1.31
CA LEU A 66 -8.93 -5.67 2.67
C LEU A 66 -8.76 -4.50 3.65
N SER A 67 -7.69 -3.71 3.49
CA SER A 67 -7.49 -2.48 4.28
C SER A 67 -8.61 -1.47 4.03
N GLY A 68 -9.07 -1.31 2.77
CA GLY A 68 -10.21 -0.46 2.42
C GLY A 68 -11.54 -0.93 3.05
N GLU A 69 -11.79 -2.23 3.07
CA GLU A 69 -12.95 -2.80 3.78
C GLU A 69 -12.88 -2.51 5.28
N ARG A 70 -11.71 -2.73 5.89
CA ARG A 70 -11.47 -2.45 7.31
C ARG A 70 -11.70 -0.97 7.65
N VAL A 71 -11.26 -0.05 6.80
CA VAL A 71 -11.50 1.40 6.96
C VAL A 71 -12.99 1.73 6.86
N SER A 72 -13.73 1.04 6.00
CA SER A 72 -15.19 1.23 5.87
C SER A 72 -15.93 0.80 7.15
N LEU A 73 -15.48 -0.28 7.80
CA LEU A 73 -15.97 -0.66 9.13
C LEU A 73 -15.60 0.38 10.20
N ALA A 74 -14.36 0.90 10.18
CA ALA A 74 -13.93 1.94 11.11
C ALA A 74 -14.78 3.23 11.00
N LYS A 75 -15.21 3.60 9.79
CA LYS A 75 -16.15 4.72 9.59
C LYS A 75 -17.50 4.47 10.29
N ARG A 76 -18.10 3.29 10.08
CA ARG A 76 -19.36 2.91 10.73
C ARG A 76 -19.23 2.89 12.26
N ILE A 77 -18.10 2.40 12.78
CA ILE A 77 -17.78 2.45 14.22
C ILE A 77 -17.72 3.92 14.69
N GLY A 78 -17.06 4.79 13.92
CA GLY A 78 -17.00 6.24 14.21
C GLY A 78 -18.36 6.91 14.28
N GLU A 79 -19.28 6.57 13.38
CA GLU A 79 -20.67 7.06 13.41
C GLU A 79 -21.38 6.65 14.71
N ILE A 80 -21.28 5.37 15.09
CA ILE A 80 -21.88 4.84 16.32
C ILE A 80 -21.26 5.52 17.55
N LYS A 81 -19.93 5.63 17.62
CA LYS A 81 -19.24 6.28 18.72
C LYS A 81 -19.64 7.75 18.84
N ALA A 82 -19.71 8.47 17.73
CA ALA A 82 -20.14 9.87 17.69
C ALA A 82 -21.61 10.05 18.12
N GLN A 83 -22.50 9.10 17.81
CA GLN A 83 -23.91 9.14 18.25
C GLN A 83 -24.05 8.91 19.75
N ASN A 84 -23.16 8.10 20.35
CA ASN A 84 -23.23 7.70 21.75
C ASN A 84 -22.22 8.43 22.65
N ASN A 85 -21.55 9.48 22.14
CA ASN A 85 -20.49 10.21 22.85
C ASN A 85 -19.38 9.30 23.42
N LEU A 86 -19.02 8.25 22.68
CA LEU A 86 -17.95 7.32 23.07
C LEU A 86 -16.59 7.80 22.56
N PRO A 87 -15.49 7.54 23.31
CA PRO A 87 -14.14 7.89 22.88
C PRO A 87 -13.70 7.07 21.66
N ILE A 88 -12.91 7.68 20.79
CA ILE A 88 -12.32 7.00 19.62
C ILE A 88 -11.33 5.91 20.07
N GLU A 89 -10.47 6.26 21.02
CA GLU A 89 -9.46 5.35 21.56
C GLU A 89 -10.10 4.35 22.51
N ASP A 90 -9.71 3.09 22.37
CA ASP A 90 -10.13 2.01 23.25
C ASP A 90 -8.92 1.09 23.51
N PRO A 91 -8.09 1.42 24.52
CA PRO A 91 -6.86 0.69 24.77
C PRO A 91 -7.07 -0.80 25.06
N LEU A 92 -8.22 -1.18 25.64
CA LEU A 92 -8.52 -2.58 25.93
C LEU A 92 -8.73 -3.35 24.61
N VAL A 93 -9.58 -2.84 23.73
CA VAL A 93 -9.82 -3.46 22.41
C VAL A 93 -8.57 -3.46 21.54
N GLU A 94 -7.78 -2.38 21.57
CA GLU A 94 -6.52 -2.29 20.82
C GLU A 94 -5.48 -3.30 21.31
N ASN A 95 -5.35 -3.49 22.63
CA ASN A 95 -4.44 -4.47 23.20
C ASN A 95 -4.88 -5.92 22.94
N GLU A 96 -6.18 -6.21 23.00
CA GLU A 96 -6.70 -7.54 22.61
C GLU A 96 -6.38 -7.86 21.15
N LEU A 97 -6.48 -6.88 20.25
CA LEU A 97 -6.10 -7.05 18.84
C LEU A 97 -4.59 -7.29 18.69
N ARG A 98 -3.75 -6.58 19.45
CA ARG A 98 -2.29 -6.82 19.46
C ARG A 98 -1.96 -8.26 19.83
N VAL A 99 -2.59 -8.81 20.88
CA VAL A 99 -2.40 -10.21 21.29
C VAL A 99 -2.75 -11.17 20.17
N LYS A 100 -3.89 -10.96 19.48
CA LYS A 100 -4.31 -11.79 18.34
C LYS A 100 -3.33 -11.70 17.16
N VAL A 101 -2.79 -10.52 16.88
CA VAL A 101 -1.79 -10.34 15.81
C VAL A 101 -0.48 -11.04 16.14
N VAL A 102 -0.01 -10.98 17.40
CA VAL A 102 1.19 -11.72 17.83
C VAL A 102 1.02 -13.23 17.67
N ASP A 103 -0.10 -13.79 18.13
CA ASP A 103 -0.43 -15.21 17.99
C ASP A 103 -0.48 -15.65 16.51
N LEU A 104 -1.14 -14.87 15.65
CA LEU A 104 -1.19 -15.16 14.21
C LEU A 104 0.20 -15.07 13.55
N SER A 105 1.01 -14.09 13.95
CA SER A 105 2.36 -13.90 13.39
C SER A 105 3.25 -15.09 13.67
N GLN A 106 3.18 -15.64 14.89
CA GLN A 106 3.90 -16.87 15.26
C GLN A 106 3.46 -18.07 14.43
N LYS A 107 2.14 -18.24 14.21
CA LYS A 107 1.58 -19.34 13.42
C LYS A 107 1.95 -19.28 11.94
N CYS A 108 2.06 -18.08 11.38
CA CYS A 108 2.36 -17.85 9.96
C CYS A 108 3.84 -17.64 9.65
N GLY A 109 4.72 -17.63 10.67
CA GLY A 109 6.15 -17.35 10.48
C GLY A 109 6.45 -15.90 10.08
N VAL A 110 5.59 -14.96 10.46
CA VAL A 110 5.77 -13.52 10.21
C VAL A 110 6.51 -12.90 11.38
N ASP A 111 7.50 -12.03 11.10
CA ASP A 111 8.18 -11.26 12.15
C ASP A 111 7.18 -10.41 12.95
N ILE A 112 7.22 -10.57 14.28
CA ILE A 112 6.26 -9.92 15.19
C ILE A 112 6.37 -8.40 15.11
N ASN A 113 7.58 -7.86 14.99
CA ASN A 113 7.76 -6.40 14.92
C ASN A 113 7.19 -5.82 13.62
N PHE A 114 7.37 -6.52 12.51
CA PHE A 114 6.74 -6.19 11.24
C PHE A 114 5.22 -6.20 11.34
N ALA A 115 4.63 -7.27 11.90
CA ALA A 115 3.19 -7.39 12.05
C ALA A 115 2.59 -6.30 12.96
N LEU A 116 3.26 -5.97 14.06
CA LEU A 116 2.84 -4.90 14.97
C LEU A 116 2.91 -3.52 14.30
N LYS A 117 3.95 -3.23 13.51
CA LYS A 117 4.03 -1.98 12.74
C LYS A 117 2.89 -1.87 11.71
N LEU A 118 2.56 -2.97 11.04
CA LEU A 118 1.42 -2.99 10.12
C LEU A 118 0.11 -2.75 10.87
N LEU A 119 -0.08 -3.38 12.03
CA LEU A 119 -1.23 -3.15 12.88
C LEU A 119 -1.33 -1.68 13.33
N ASP A 120 -0.23 -1.04 13.71
CA ASP A 120 -0.20 0.36 14.11
C ASP A 120 -0.68 1.28 12.98
N LEU A 121 -0.21 1.06 11.74
CA LEU A 121 -0.69 1.79 10.57
C LEU A 121 -2.20 1.64 10.37
N LEU A 122 -2.72 0.42 10.51
CA LEU A 122 -4.14 0.12 10.37
C LEU A 122 -4.98 0.77 11.48
N LEU A 123 -4.49 0.77 12.73
CA LEU A 123 -5.15 1.42 13.86
C LEU A 123 -5.18 2.94 13.69
N GLU A 124 -4.05 3.54 13.32
CA GLU A 124 -3.97 4.99 13.11
C GLU A 124 -4.91 5.48 12.01
N GLU A 125 -4.99 4.75 10.90
CA GLU A 125 -5.93 5.06 9.83
C GLU A 125 -7.39 4.95 10.31
N SER A 126 -7.69 3.97 11.17
CA SER A 126 -9.02 3.82 11.76
C SER A 126 -9.38 4.98 12.68
N LYS A 127 -8.43 5.44 13.51
CA LYS A 127 -8.65 6.59 14.39
C LYS A 127 -8.79 7.88 13.57
N ARG A 128 -8.01 8.04 12.50
CA ARG A 128 -8.09 9.20 11.60
C ARG A 128 -9.48 9.34 10.99
N VAL A 129 -10.03 8.29 10.36
CA VAL A 129 -11.36 8.37 9.73
C VAL A 129 -12.48 8.58 10.75
N GLN A 130 -12.35 8.05 11.96
CA GLN A 130 -13.31 8.32 13.04
C GLN A 130 -13.24 9.78 13.51
N ARG A 131 -12.04 10.36 13.63
CA ARG A 131 -11.87 11.79 13.95
C ARG A 131 -12.51 12.68 12.89
N ASP A 132 -12.37 12.34 11.62
CA ASP A 132 -12.97 13.10 10.51
C ASP A 132 -14.50 13.13 10.60
N ILE A 133 -15.13 12.00 10.98
CA ILE A 133 -16.58 11.92 11.21
C ILE A 133 -17.01 12.83 12.35
N ILE A 134 -16.33 12.75 13.50
CA ILE A 134 -16.63 13.58 14.67
C ILE A 134 -16.52 15.07 14.32
N LYS A 135 -15.41 15.48 13.69
CA LYS A 135 -15.21 16.86 13.22
C LYS A 135 -16.34 17.31 12.30
N SER A 136 -16.70 16.49 11.31
CA SER A 136 -17.75 16.83 10.35
C SER A 136 -19.14 17.04 10.97
N ARG A 137 -19.44 16.39 12.11
CA ARG A 137 -20.68 16.63 12.85
C ARG A 137 -20.65 17.96 13.60
N PHE A 138 -19.52 18.32 14.21
CA PHE A 138 -19.39 19.60 14.90
C PHE A 138 -19.58 20.81 13.97
N TYR A 139 -19.13 20.74 12.72
CA TYR A 139 -19.33 21.81 11.74
C TYR A 139 -20.74 21.87 11.10
N LYS A 140 -21.62 20.91 11.41
CA LYS A 140 -23.01 20.85 10.91
C LYS A 140 -24.05 21.30 11.95
N MET A 141 -23.64 21.53 13.20
CA MET A 141 -24.45 22.18 14.25
C MET A 141 -24.27 23.69 14.17
#